data_AF-A0A411YCD2-F1
#
_entry.id   AF-A0A411YCD2-F1
#
_cell.length_a   1.000
_cell.length_b   1.000
_cell.length_c   1.000
_cell.angle_alpha   90.00
_cell.angle_beta   90.00
_cell.angle_gamma   90.00
#
_symmetry.space_group_name_H-M   'P 1'
#
loop_
_entity.id
_entity.type
_entity.pdbx_description
1 polymer ?
#
loop_
_entity_poly.entity_id
_entity_poly.type
_entity_poly.pdbx_seq_one_letter_code
_entity_poly.pdbx_strand_id
1 'polypeptide(L)'
;MVESLEFGKESGSMAAPRKYPEELKARAVRMVRDIDERGAIKRVADQLDINPETLRNWTRQAEIDDGERAGISSAEHEENKRLRAENAELRRAKEILRKASAYFAPTPTSSPACSPRLRRRSPTASSPPTLRRRTTRPPSSTTATTTRRAMPRERERM
;
A
#
# COMPACT_ATOMS: atom_id res chain seq x y z
N MET A 1 -43.37 29.10 0.92
CA MET A 1 -43.44 28.15 -0.21
C MET A 1 -42.43 28.64 -1.23
N VAL A 2 -41.17 28.21 -1.18
CA VAL A 2 -40.74 26.84 -1.45
C VAL A 2 -39.48 26.47 -0.65
N GLU A 3 -39.62 25.50 0.25
CA GLU A 3 -38.52 24.65 0.70
C GLU A 3 -38.04 23.84 -0.51
N SER A 4 -36.80 24.02 -0.91
CA SER A 4 -36.08 23.23 -1.92
C SER A 4 -34.60 23.57 -1.76
N LEU A 5 -33.66 22.67 -1.51
CA LEU A 5 -33.66 21.22 -1.62
C LEU A 5 -32.42 20.76 -0.85
N GLU A 6 -32.59 20.17 0.34
CA GLU A 6 -31.55 19.28 0.87
C GLU A 6 -31.63 17.97 0.08
N PHE A 7 -30.97 17.91 -1.07
CA PHE A 7 -30.72 16.63 -1.72
C PHE A 7 -29.38 16.12 -1.24
N GLY A 8 -29.43 15.48 -0.06
CA GLY A 8 -28.39 14.61 0.44
C GLY A 8 -27.95 13.68 -0.68
N LYS A 9 -26.71 13.85 -1.15
CA LYS A 9 -26.02 12.79 -1.87
C LYS A 9 -25.63 11.74 -0.84
N GLU A 10 -26.62 10.96 -0.42
CA GLU A 10 -26.39 9.62 0.08
C GLU A 10 -25.82 8.81 -1.09
N SER A 11 -24.50 8.87 -1.27
CA SER A 11 -23.79 7.85 -2.03
C SER A 11 -23.75 6.57 -1.19
N GLY A 12 -24.93 6.01 -0.90
CA GLY A 12 -25.09 4.62 -0.55
C GLY A 12 -24.68 3.83 -1.77
N SER A 13 -23.37 3.55 -1.89
CA SER A 13 -22.92 2.50 -2.78
C SER A 13 -23.72 1.26 -2.40
N MET A 14 -24.63 0.81 -3.25
CA MET A 14 -25.09 -0.58 -3.24
C MET A 14 -23.85 -1.43 -3.56
N ALA A 15 -22.98 -1.58 -2.57
CA ALA A 15 -21.93 -2.56 -2.59
C ALA A 15 -22.68 -3.88 -2.73
N ALA A 16 -22.38 -4.60 -3.81
CA ALA A 16 -22.90 -5.94 -4.03
C ALA A 16 -22.84 -6.73 -2.71
N PRO A 17 -23.88 -7.52 -2.39
CA PRO A 17 -23.96 -8.22 -1.12
C PRO A 17 -22.63 -8.94 -0.87
N ARG A 18 -21.93 -8.50 0.19
CA ARG A 18 -20.63 -9.09 0.55
C ARG A 18 -20.90 -10.56 0.81
N LYS A 19 -20.21 -11.44 0.09
CA LYS A 19 -20.37 -12.92 0.18
C LYS A 19 -20.25 -13.43 1.62
N TYR A 20 -19.54 -12.68 2.47
CA TYR A 20 -19.40 -12.96 3.89
C TYR A 20 -19.68 -11.69 4.71
N PRO A 21 -20.58 -11.74 5.71
CA PRO A 21 -20.82 -10.61 6.61
C PRO A 21 -19.57 -10.30 7.43
N GLU A 22 -19.34 -9.03 7.78
CA GLU A 22 -18.14 -8.62 8.53
C GLU A 22 -18.08 -9.25 9.92
N GLU A 23 -19.22 -9.47 10.56
CA GLU A 23 -19.32 -10.15 11.86
C GLU A 23 -18.71 -11.56 11.82
N LEU A 24 -18.96 -12.30 10.72
CA LEU A 24 -18.40 -13.64 10.53
C LEU A 24 -16.88 -13.56 10.37
N LYS A 25 -16.37 -12.57 9.64
CA LYS A 25 -14.92 -12.40 9.45
C LYS A 25 -14.22 -12.09 10.77
N ALA A 26 -14.77 -11.13 11.52
CA ALA A 26 -14.23 -10.73 12.82
C ALA A 26 -14.22 -11.92 13.80
N ARG A 27 -15.32 -12.68 13.84
CA ARG A 27 -15.40 -13.90 14.66
C ARG A 27 -14.39 -14.96 14.23
N ALA A 28 -14.25 -15.20 12.94
CA ALA A 28 -13.33 -16.20 12.41
C ALA A 28 -11.86 -15.83 12.69
N VAL A 29 -11.48 -14.56 12.50
CA VAL A 29 -10.14 -14.06 12.84
C VAL A 29 -9.87 -14.21 14.34
N ARG A 30 -10.84 -13.87 15.20
CA ARG A 30 -10.70 -14.06 16.65
C ARG A 30 -10.47 -15.54 17.01
N MET A 31 -11.27 -16.44 16.45
CA MET A 31 -11.15 -17.88 16.69
C MET A 31 -9.79 -18.44 16.23
N VAL A 32 -9.23 -17.92 15.13
CA VAL A 32 -7.88 -18.29 14.69
C VAL A 32 -6.80 -17.80 15.66
N ARG A 33 -6.96 -16.60 16.23
CA ARG A 33 -6.02 -16.05 17.22
C ARG A 33 -6.08 -16.77 18.56
N ASP A 34 -7.26 -17.26 18.95
CA ASP A 34 -7.44 -18.03 20.18
C ASP A 34 -6.73 -19.40 20.12
N ILE A 35 -6.51 -19.94 18.92
CA ILE A 35 -5.86 -21.24 18.70
C ILE A 35 -4.43 -21.02 18.22
N ASP A 36 -3.48 -21.02 19.15
CA ASP A 36 -2.05 -20.81 18.88
C ASP A 36 -1.35 -22.11 18.41
N GLU A 37 -1.96 -22.81 17.44
CA GLU A 37 -1.48 -24.09 16.92
C GLU A 37 -1.21 -24.06 15.42
N ARG A 38 -0.19 -24.83 14.99
CA ARG A 38 0.07 -25.08 13.57
C ARG A 38 -1.13 -25.79 12.93
N GLY A 39 -1.86 -25.07 12.07
CA GLY A 39 -3.05 -25.59 11.39
C GLY A 39 -4.39 -25.07 11.92
N ALA A 40 -4.39 -24.12 12.86
CA ALA A 40 -5.60 -23.45 13.37
C ALA A 40 -6.52 -22.94 12.24
N ILE A 41 -5.94 -22.30 11.21
CA ILE A 41 -6.69 -21.77 10.06
C ILE A 41 -7.50 -22.87 9.37
N LYS A 42 -6.92 -24.06 9.16
CA LYS A 42 -7.63 -25.16 8.48
C LYS A 42 -8.81 -25.66 9.31
N ARG A 43 -8.61 -25.84 10.62
CA ARG A 43 -9.67 -26.30 11.53
C ARG A 43 -10.84 -25.31 11.62
N VAL A 44 -10.54 -24.02 11.74
CA VAL A 44 -11.56 -22.97 11.80
C VAL A 44 -12.29 -22.82 10.45
N ALA A 45 -11.55 -22.96 9.34
CA ALA A 45 -12.11 -22.99 8.00
C ALA A 45 -13.09 -24.15 7.81
N ASP A 46 -12.72 -25.36 8.25
CA ASP A 46 -13.57 -26.55 8.20
C ASP A 46 -14.83 -26.40 9.09
N GLN A 47 -14.72 -25.72 10.25
CA GLN A 47 -15.85 -25.47 11.16
C GLN A 47 -16.86 -24.45 10.64
N LEU A 48 -16.41 -23.45 9.87
CA LEU A 48 -17.25 -22.37 9.34
C LEU A 48 -17.66 -22.59 7.88
N ASP A 49 -17.19 -23.68 7.26
CA ASP A 49 -17.34 -23.98 5.83
C ASP A 49 -16.83 -22.84 4.93
N ILE A 50 -15.65 -22.31 5.24
CA ILE A 50 -15.01 -21.21 4.51
C ILE A 50 -13.72 -21.72 3.89
N ASN A 51 -13.38 -21.24 2.70
CA ASN A 51 -12.10 -21.59 2.08
C ASN A 51 -10.91 -21.14 2.97
N PRO A 52 -9.98 -22.03 3.34
CA PRO A 52 -8.87 -21.71 4.24
C PRO A 52 -7.97 -20.57 3.74
N GLU A 53 -7.83 -20.41 2.43
CA GLU A 53 -7.04 -19.30 1.86
C GLU A 53 -7.74 -17.95 2.05
N THR A 54 -9.07 -17.94 2.08
CA THR A 54 -9.85 -16.71 2.38
C THR A 54 -9.65 -16.30 3.83
N LEU A 55 -9.73 -17.25 4.76
CA LEU A 55 -9.50 -16.99 6.18
C LEU A 55 -8.07 -16.51 6.45
N ARG A 56 -7.08 -17.10 5.78
CA ARG A 56 -5.67 -16.68 5.86
C ARG A 56 -5.47 -15.22 5.42
N ASN A 57 -6.16 -14.78 4.37
CA ASN A 57 -6.10 -13.41 3.91
C ASN A 57 -6.72 -12.44 4.93
N TRP A 58 -7.81 -12.83 5.61
CA TRP A 58 -8.39 -12.03 6.68
C TRP A 58 -7.49 -11.93 7.90
N THR A 59 -6.88 -13.02 8.33
CA THR A 59 -5.91 -13.00 9.45
C THR A 59 -4.72 -12.10 9.14
N ARG A 60 -4.15 -12.21 7.92
CA ARG A 60 -3.06 -11.33 7.47
C ARG A 60 -3.47 -9.86 7.43
N GLN A 61 -4.67 -9.55 6.94
CA GLN A 61 -5.15 -8.17 6.92
C GLN A 61 -5.32 -7.65 8.35
N ALA A 62 -5.83 -8.46 9.27
CA ALA A 62 -5.96 -8.08 10.67
C ALA A 62 -4.59 -7.88 11.35
N GLU A 63 -3.57 -8.69 11.03
CA GLU A 63 -2.18 -8.48 11.48
C GLU A 63 -1.58 -7.17 10.94
N ILE A 64 -1.92 -6.79 9.71
CA ILE A 64 -1.50 -5.51 9.11
C ILE A 64 -2.22 -4.34 9.78
N ASP A 65 -3.53 -4.49 10.01
CA ASP A 65 -4.36 -3.45 10.64
C ASP A 65 -3.96 -3.24 12.12
N ASP A 66 -3.53 -4.29 12.82
CA ASP A 66 -2.96 -4.21 14.18
C ASP A 66 -1.50 -3.72 14.20
N GLY A 67 -0.87 -3.54 13.05
CA GLY A 67 0.49 -3.00 12.91
C GLY A 67 1.61 -4.01 13.18
N GLU A 68 1.31 -5.30 13.31
CA GLU A 68 2.32 -6.36 13.47
C GLU A 68 3.12 -6.58 12.18
N ARG A 69 2.53 -6.24 11.04
CA ARG A 69 3.14 -6.42 9.72
C ARG A 69 3.06 -5.15 8.88
N ALA A 70 4.18 -4.80 8.23
CA ALA A 70 4.20 -3.71 7.26
C ALA A 70 3.31 -4.04 6.05
N GLY A 71 2.29 -3.20 5.82
CA GLY A 71 1.31 -3.32 4.75
C GLY A 71 0.41 -2.09 4.69
N ILE A 72 -0.45 -2.02 3.67
CA ILE A 72 -1.47 -0.97 3.57
C ILE A 72 -2.65 -1.42 4.43
N SER A 73 -2.97 -0.65 5.46
CA SER A 73 -4.11 -0.96 6.32
C SER A 73 -5.43 -0.78 5.55
N SER A 74 -6.48 -1.44 6.03
CA SER A 74 -7.83 -1.29 5.45
C SER A 74 -8.28 0.18 5.44
N ALA A 75 -7.97 0.93 6.51
CA ALA A 75 -8.24 2.37 6.61
C ALA A 75 -7.46 3.19 5.57
N GLU A 76 -6.16 2.92 5.40
CA GLU A 76 -5.33 3.58 4.38
C GLU A 76 -5.82 3.31 2.96
N HIS A 77 -6.36 2.12 2.71
CA HIS A 77 -6.93 1.78 1.40
C HIS A 77 -8.22 2.58 1.11
N GLU A 78 -9.09 2.75 2.10
CA GLU A 78 -10.30 3.56 1.97
C GLU A 78 -9.97 5.04 1.75
N GLU A 79 -9.01 5.58 2.50
CA GLU A 79 -8.54 6.94 2.31
C GLU A 79 -7.92 7.12 0.92
N ASN A 80 -7.08 6.20 0.46
CA ASN A 80 -6.54 6.23 -0.90
C ASN A 80 -7.64 6.23 -1.96
N LYS A 81 -8.71 5.46 -1.76
CA LYS A 81 -9.84 5.45 -2.69
C LYS A 81 -10.56 6.80 -2.71
N ARG A 82 -10.82 7.39 -1.54
CA ARG A 82 -11.43 8.72 -1.41
C ARG A 82 -10.58 9.78 -2.10
N LEU A 83 -9.28 9.83 -1.78
CA LEU A 83 -8.33 10.78 -2.37
C LEU A 83 -8.21 10.61 -3.89
N ARG A 84 -8.30 9.39 -4.42
CA ARG A 84 -8.31 9.15 -5.86
C ARG A 84 -9.59 9.68 -6.52
N ALA A 85 -10.74 9.56 -5.87
CA ALA A 85 -12.00 10.12 -6.36
C ALA A 85 -11.96 11.66 -6.38
N GLU A 86 -11.50 12.28 -5.30
CA GLU A 86 -11.32 13.74 -5.21
C GLU A 86 -10.33 14.24 -6.28
N ASN A 87 -9.20 13.56 -6.47
CA ASN A 87 -8.25 13.90 -7.53
C ASN A 87 -8.84 13.77 -8.94
N ALA A 88 -9.71 12.78 -9.18
CA ALA A 88 -10.37 12.62 -10.47
C ALA A 88 -11.35 13.77 -10.74
N GLU A 89 -12.12 14.19 -9.73
CA GLU A 89 -13.02 15.33 -9.83
C GLU A 89 -12.26 16.64 -10.06
N LEU A 90 -11.20 16.88 -9.28
CA LEU A 90 -10.34 18.06 -9.46
C LEU A 90 -9.71 18.11 -10.85
N ARG A 91 -9.31 16.96 -11.40
CA ARG A 91 -8.79 16.88 -12.78
C ARG A 91 -9.86 17.22 -13.82
N ARG A 92 -11.10 16.76 -13.65
CA ARG A 92 -12.23 17.15 -14.51
C ARG A 92 -12.50 18.64 -14.44
N ALA A 93 -12.56 19.22 -13.25
CA ALA A 93 -12.75 20.65 -13.05
C ALA A 93 -11.63 21.47 -13.72
N LYS A 94 -10.37 21.06 -13.52
CA LYS A 94 -9.21 21.68 -14.18
C LYS A 94 -9.28 21.60 -15.69
N GLU A 95 -9.80 20.51 -16.25
CA GLU A 95 -9.99 20.38 -17.69
C GLU A 95 -11.03 21.37 -18.22
N ILE A 96 -12.16 21.55 -17.52
CA ILE A 96 -13.19 22.53 -17.87
C ILE A 96 -12.59 23.94 -17.86
N LEU A 97 -11.89 24.29 -16.78
CA LEU A 97 -11.19 25.59 -16.65
C LEU A 97 -10.19 25.82 -17.78
N ARG A 98 -9.43 24.78 -18.16
CA ARG A 98 -8.46 24.86 -19.27
C ARG A 98 -9.14 25.03 -20.62
N LYS A 99 -10.28 24.36 -20.85
CA LYS A 99 -11.07 24.53 -22.08
C LYS A 99 -11.68 25.92 -22.16
N ALA A 100 -12.20 26.45 -21.05
CA ALA A 100 -12.70 27.82 -20.97
C ALA A 100 -11.57 28.83 -21.22
N SER A 101 -10.40 28.67 -20.60
CA SER A 101 -9.27 29.57 -20.80
C SER A 101 -8.74 29.52 -22.24
N ALA A 102 -8.81 28.37 -22.91
CA ALA A 102 -8.43 28.24 -24.32
C ALA A 102 -9.38 29.01 -25.26
N TYR A 103 -10.65 29.18 -24.89
CA TYR A 103 -11.61 29.99 -25.65
C TYR A 103 -11.28 31.49 -25.59
N PHE A 104 -10.84 31.96 -24.43
CA PHE A 104 -10.42 33.36 -24.22
C PHE A 104 -8.94 33.61 -24.56
N ALA A 105 -8.17 32.56 -24.85
CA ALA A 105 -6.80 32.71 -25.27
C ALA A 105 -6.77 33.31 -26.68
N PRO A 106 -5.96 34.35 -26.93
CA PRO A 106 -5.80 34.87 -28.28
C PRO A 106 -5.32 33.72 -29.18
N THR A 107 -6.04 33.47 -30.27
CA THR A 107 -5.63 32.49 -31.28
C THR A 107 -4.19 32.80 -31.66
N PRO A 108 -3.25 31.84 -31.64
CA PRO A 108 -1.95 32.09 -32.24
C PRO A 108 -2.22 32.33 -33.72
N THR A 109 -2.32 33.60 -34.10
CA THR A 109 -2.32 34.05 -35.49
C THR A 109 -1.22 33.27 -36.17
N SER A 110 -1.56 32.49 -37.20
CA SER A 110 -0.58 31.78 -38.00
C SER A 110 0.41 32.80 -38.55
N SER A 111 1.52 32.98 -37.86
CA SER A 111 2.65 33.77 -38.30
C SER A 111 3.90 33.08 -37.75
N PRO A 112 4.72 32.45 -38.61
CA PRO A 112 5.87 31.65 -38.19
C PRO A 112 7.07 32.55 -37.87
N ALA A 113 6.87 33.58 -37.05
CA ALA A 113 7.94 34.49 -36.67
C ALA A 113 7.58 35.25 -35.39
N CYS A 114 7.67 34.58 -34.24
CA CYS A 114 8.28 35.12 -33.01
C CYS A 114 8.03 34.10 -31.88
N SER A 115 8.98 33.20 -31.65
CA SER A 115 9.00 32.43 -30.40
C SER A 115 9.29 33.40 -29.27
N PRO A 116 8.40 33.61 -28.27
CA PRO A 116 8.87 34.16 -27.02
C PRO A 116 9.71 33.04 -26.41
N ARG A 117 11.03 33.18 -26.53
CA ARG A 117 12.00 32.37 -25.81
C ARG A 117 11.73 32.61 -24.32
N LEU A 118 10.79 31.85 -23.77
CA LEU A 118 10.63 31.66 -22.34
C LEU A 118 11.97 31.09 -21.90
N ARG A 119 12.84 31.97 -21.42
CA ARG A 119 13.94 31.60 -20.53
C ARG A 119 13.28 30.69 -19.49
N ARG A 120 13.52 29.38 -19.61
CA ARG A 120 13.42 28.47 -18.48
C ARG A 120 14.18 29.16 -17.37
N ARG A 121 13.48 29.66 -16.36
CA ARG A 121 14.11 29.96 -15.08
C ARG A 121 14.69 28.63 -14.63
N SER A 122 16.00 28.50 -14.77
CA SER A 122 16.76 27.46 -14.10
C SER A 122 16.38 27.54 -12.62
N PRO A 123 15.94 26.44 -11.99
CA PRO A 123 16.05 26.38 -10.54
C PRO A 123 17.55 26.57 -10.25
N THR A 124 17.84 27.58 -9.46
CA THR A 124 19.16 27.88 -8.93
C THR A 124 19.83 26.59 -8.47
N ALA A 125 21.11 26.45 -8.79
CA ALA A 125 21.96 25.35 -8.37
C ALA A 125 21.86 25.14 -6.84
N SER A 126 21.12 24.12 -6.45
CA SER A 126 21.42 23.29 -5.31
C SER A 126 21.62 21.91 -5.92
N SER A 127 22.88 21.57 -6.17
CA SER A 127 23.25 20.21 -6.54
C SER A 127 22.60 19.24 -5.55
N PRO A 128 21.82 18.25 -5.98
CA PRO A 128 21.43 17.19 -5.05
C PRO A 128 22.73 16.52 -4.59
N PRO A 129 22.99 16.36 -3.28
CA PRO A 129 24.09 15.52 -2.85
C PRO A 129 23.86 14.14 -3.44
N THR A 130 24.81 13.72 -4.27
CA THR A 130 24.81 12.38 -4.83
C THR A 130 24.85 11.40 -3.67
N LEU A 131 23.74 10.69 -3.43
CA LEU A 131 23.74 9.46 -2.66
C LEU A 131 24.56 8.45 -3.48
N ARG A 132 25.87 8.53 -3.26
CA ARG A 132 26.86 7.56 -3.68
C ARG A 132 26.33 6.21 -3.19
N ARG A 133 25.90 5.35 -4.11
CA ARG A 133 25.68 3.93 -3.83
C ARG A 133 27.00 3.40 -3.26
N ARG A 134 27.10 3.33 -1.93
CA ARG A 134 28.08 2.47 -1.27
C ARG A 134 27.66 1.06 -1.69
N THR A 135 28.36 0.52 -2.67
CA THR A 135 28.45 -0.91 -2.87
C THR A 135 29.04 -1.47 -1.58
N THR A 136 28.19 -1.91 -0.66
CA THR A 136 28.61 -2.82 0.39
C THR A 136 28.89 -4.14 -0.30
N ARG A 137 30.14 -4.29 -0.73
CA ARG A 137 30.77 -5.60 -0.95
C ARG A 137 30.65 -6.35 0.38
N PRO A 138 29.97 -7.52 0.45
CA PRO A 138 29.95 -8.29 1.69
C PRO A 138 31.37 -8.79 1.98
N PRO A 139 31.89 -8.69 3.22
CA PRO A 139 33.11 -9.38 3.58
C PRO A 139 32.85 -10.89 3.62
N SER A 140 33.62 -11.64 2.84
CA SER A 140 33.91 -13.04 3.10
C SER A 140 34.62 -13.14 4.46
N SER A 141 33.87 -13.42 5.52
CA SER A 141 34.46 -13.82 6.80
C SER A 141 34.92 -15.27 6.69
N THR A 142 36.14 -15.42 6.18
CA THR A 142 37.02 -16.51 6.55
C THR A 142 37.29 -16.37 8.06
N THR A 143 36.57 -17.12 8.88
CA THR A 143 37.07 -17.50 10.21
C THR A 143 37.62 -18.91 10.10
N ALA A 144 38.84 -19.01 9.57
CA ALA A 144 39.69 -20.15 9.81
C ALA A 144 40.14 -20.08 11.28
N THR A 145 39.46 -20.83 12.14
CA THR A 145 39.92 -21.07 13.51
C THR A 145 41.10 -22.03 13.45
N THR A 146 42.28 -21.42 13.51
CA THR A 146 43.58 -22.03 13.75
C THR A 146 43.57 -22.86 15.04
N THR A 147 43.88 -24.14 14.87
CA THR A 147 44.70 -24.99 15.75
C THR A 147 44.53 -24.84 17.27
N ARG A 148 43.98 -25.90 17.88
CA ARG A 148 44.64 -26.49 19.06
C ARG A 148 44.50 -28.01 19.07
N ARG A 149 45.58 -28.62 18.60
CA ARG A 149 46.06 -29.96 18.93
C ARG A 149 46.21 -30.13 20.45
N ALA A 150 45.63 -31.19 21.00
CA ALA A 150 45.92 -31.90 22.28
C ALA A 150 44.59 -32.51 22.78
N MET A 151 44.37 -33.80 23.03
CA MET A 151 45.15 -35.04 23.12
C MET A 151 44.12 -36.19 23.07
N PRO A 152 44.52 -37.43 22.73
CA PRO A 152 43.67 -38.60 22.91
C PRO A 152 43.66 -39.01 24.40
N ARG A 153 42.48 -39.32 24.95
CA ARG A 153 42.37 -40.14 26.16
C ARG A 153 41.55 -41.38 25.83
N GLU A 154 42.30 -42.42 25.51
CA GLU A 154 41.96 -43.82 25.72
C GLU A 154 41.34 -44.10 27.10
N ARG A 155 40.60 -45.22 27.14
CA ARG A 155 40.23 -46.08 28.30
C ARG A 155 39.05 -45.58 29.15
N GLU A 156 38.10 -46.41 29.61
CA GLU A 156 37.97 -47.87 29.67
C GLU A 156 36.51 -48.23 30.05
N ARG A 157 36.00 -49.35 29.51
CA ARG A 157 35.08 -50.36 30.11
C ARG A 157 33.90 -49.90 31.00
N MET A 158 32.68 -50.27 30.60
CA MET A 158 31.84 -51.33 31.23
C MET A 158 30.59 -51.57 30.39
#